data_AF-A0A975PB25-F1
#
_entry.id   AF-A0A975PB25-F1
#
_cell.length_a   1.000
_cell.length_b   1.000
_cell.length_c   1.000
_cell.angle_alpha   90.00
_cell.angle_beta   90.00
_cell.angle_gamma   90.00
#
_symmetry.space_group_name_H-M   'P 1'
#
loop_
_entity.id
_entity.type
_entity.pdbx_description
1 polymer ?
#
loop_
_entity_poly.entity_id
_entity_poly.type
_entity_poly.pdbx_seq_one_letter_code
_entity_poly.pdbx_strand_id
1 'polypeptide(L)'
;MELKRETAKLRKAQEILRDRPPPDAVSLSGKARPLRRRARLLPAICMAVALGSEAFAQPEAIRCLAPEVPIADLPDAVLAKYRAEIVAEFEAYFAALSDHVACLDTERSRALSEARVATEAYSAFLNNHPAQKDLP
;
A
#
# COMPACT_ATOMS: atom_id res chain seq x y z
N MET A 1 -42.87 35.03 17.61
CA MET A 1 -41.94 35.94 18.33
C MET A 1 -40.45 35.69 18.01
N GLU A 2 -40.08 34.57 17.38
CA GLU A 2 -38.67 34.23 17.09
C GLU A 2 -38.03 35.04 15.93
N LEU A 3 -38.77 35.37 14.87
CA LEU A 3 -38.22 36.07 13.69
C LEU A 3 -37.70 37.50 14.00
N LYS A 4 -38.34 38.20 14.95
CA LYS A 4 -37.90 39.54 15.40
C LYS A 4 -36.58 39.49 16.18
N ARG A 5 -36.27 38.34 16.79
CA ARG A 5 -35.06 38.14 17.61
C ARG A 5 -33.84 37.88 16.75
N GLU A 6 -34.00 37.16 15.64
CA GLU A 6 -32.92 36.89 14.68
C GLU A 6 -32.55 38.13 13.87
N THR A 7 -33.53 38.91 13.43
CA THR A 7 -33.32 40.19 12.73
C THR A 7 -32.60 41.22 13.62
N ALA A 8 -32.89 41.24 14.93
CA ALA A 8 -32.16 42.06 15.88
C ALA A 8 -30.70 41.61 16.07
N LYS A 9 -30.44 40.29 16.05
CA LYS A 9 -29.07 39.73 16.13
C LYS A 9 -28.23 40.05 14.90
N LEU A 10 -28.82 39.93 13.70
CA LEU A 10 -28.16 40.24 12.43
C LEU A 10 -27.78 41.73 12.35
N ARG A 11 -28.68 42.61 12.77
CA ARG A 11 -28.42 44.07 12.77
C ARG A 11 -27.28 44.43 13.72
N LYS A 12 -27.19 43.79 14.88
CA LYS A 12 -26.13 44.01 15.87
C LYS A 12 -24.77 43.49 15.38
N ALA A 13 -24.73 42.34 14.70
CA ALA A 13 -23.51 41.81 14.11
C ALA A 13 -22.97 42.70 12.99
N GLN A 14 -23.86 43.29 12.19
CA GLN A 14 -23.50 44.20 11.10
C GLN A 14 -22.96 45.54 11.61
N GLU A 15 -23.45 46.03 12.75
CA GLU A 15 -22.95 47.25 13.39
C GLU A 15 -21.54 47.06 13.97
N ILE A 16 -21.27 45.90 14.58
CA ILE A 16 -19.94 45.53 15.11
C ILE A 16 -18.88 45.44 13.99
N LEU A 17 -19.28 45.05 12.79
CA LEU A 17 -18.39 44.97 11.63
C LEU A 17 -18.10 46.32 10.98
N ARG A 18 -18.96 47.33 11.19
CA ARG A 18 -18.80 48.67 10.61
C ARG A 18 -17.86 49.58 11.41
N ASP A 19 -17.77 49.36 12.72
CA ASP A 19 -16.91 50.16 13.62
C ASP A 19 -15.48 49.62 13.76
N ARG A 20 -15.07 48.66 12.92
CA ARG A 20 -13.69 48.17 12.92
C ARG A 20 -12.79 49.16 12.17
N PRO A 21 -11.83 49.83 12.83
CA PRO A 21 -10.90 50.71 12.13
C PRO A 21 -10.05 49.88 11.13
N PRO A 22 -9.61 50.50 10.02
CA PRO A 22 -8.75 49.82 9.06
C PRO A 22 -7.45 49.40 9.75
N PRO A 23 -6.88 48.22 9.42
CA PRO A 23 -5.60 47.83 9.97
C PRO A 23 -4.52 48.80 9.51
N ASP A 24 -3.86 49.43 10.47
CA ASP A 24 -2.75 50.34 10.26
C ASP A 24 -1.66 49.68 9.39
N ALA A 25 -1.25 50.41 8.35
CA ALA A 25 -0.14 50.04 7.49
C ALA A 25 1.18 50.16 8.28
N VAL A 26 1.62 49.05 8.88
CA VAL A 26 2.99 48.94 9.42
C VAL A 26 3.94 48.70 8.24
N SER A 27 4.50 49.80 7.74
CA SER A 27 5.71 49.78 6.92
C SER A 27 6.92 49.65 7.83
N LEU A 28 7.62 48.50 7.77
CA LEU A 28 9.03 48.44 8.11
C LEU A 28 9.76 47.32 7.35
N SER A 29 10.41 47.77 6.28
CA SER A 29 11.65 47.27 5.69
C SER A 29 12.50 46.37 6.62
N GLY A 30 12.92 45.18 6.13
CA GLY A 30 13.96 44.42 6.83
C GLY A 30 14.18 42.96 6.41
N LYS A 31 15.03 42.77 5.39
CA LYS A 31 15.77 41.55 5.00
C LYS A 31 14.96 40.39 4.40
N ALA A 32 14.91 40.41 3.08
CA ALA A 32 14.74 39.22 2.24
C ALA A 32 15.70 38.10 2.69
N ARG A 33 15.18 37.10 3.41
CA ARG A 33 15.87 35.82 3.59
C ARG A 33 15.69 35.05 2.28
N PRO A 34 16.77 34.58 1.64
CA PRO A 34 16.66 33.98 0.32
C PRO A 34 15.85 32.68 0.41
N LEU A 35 14.74 32.63 -0.34
CA LEU A 35 13.85 31.48 -0.54
C LEU A 35 14.53 30.26 -1.21
N ARG A 36 15.87 30.19 -1.19
CA ARG A 36 16.68 29.24 -1.94
C ARG A 36 17.03 27.98 -1.14
N ARG A 37 16.85 27.99 0.19
CA ARG A 37 17.18 26.83 1.05
C ARG A 37 16.07 25.77 1.12
N ARG A 38 14.80 26.15 1.00
CA ARG A 38 13.67 25.19 1.07
C ARG A 38 13.49 24.38 -0.22
N ALA A 39 13.93 24.92 -1.37
CA ALA A 39 13.87 24.22 -2.66
C ALA A 39 14.95 23.13 -2.84
N ARG A 40 15.98 23.06 -1.97
CA ARG A 40 17.07 22.07 -2.09
C ARG A 40 16.78 20.73 -1.41
N LEU A 41 15.74 20.63 -0.60
CA LEU A 41 15.41 19.40 0.14
C LEU A 41 14.36 18.54 -0.58
N LEU A 42 13.54 19.14 -1.45
CA LEU A 42 12.56 18.43 -2.26
C LEU A 42 13.15 17.32 -3.15
N PRO A 43 14.25 17.54 -3.92
CA PRO A 43 14.80 16.47 -4.74
C PRO A 43 15.43 15.34 -3.91
N ALA A 44 15.99 15.67 -2.73
CA ALA A 44 16.56 14.67 -1.82
C ALA A 44 15.48 13.78 -1.17
N ILE A 45 14.32 14.37 -0.83
CA ILE A 45 13.17 13.63 -0.30
C ILE A 45 12.59 12.71 -1.38
N CYS A 46 12.49 13.15 -2.64
CA CYS A 46 12.04 12.30 -3.75
C CYS A 46 12.98 11.12 -4.02
N MET A 47 14.31 11.31 -3.95
CA MET A 47 15.29 10.22 -4.13
C MET A 47 15.26 9.20 -2.98
N ALA A 48 14.96 9.61 -1.75
CA ALA A 48 14.85 8.69 -0.61
C ALA A 48 13.61 7.78 -0.70
N VAL A 49 12.50 8.28 -1.26
CA VAL A 49 11.28 7.48 -1.47
C VAL A 49 11.47 6.46 -2.61
N ALA A 50 12.25 6.81 -3.65
CA ALA A 50 12.50 5.91 -4.78
C ALA A 50 13.43 4.71 -4.43
N LEU A 51 14.34 4.86 -3.46
CA LEU A 51 15.24 3.78 -3.02
C LEU A 51 14.60 2.83 -1.99
N GLY A 52 13.48 3.22 -1.39
CA GLY A 52 12.70 2.40 -0.44
C GLY A 52 11.40 1.84 -1.02
N SER A 53 11.12 2.11 -2.30
CA SER A 53 9.94 1.60 -2.99
C SER A 53 10.30 0.40 -3.85
N GLU A 54 10.74 -0.69 -3.20
CA GLU A 54 10.28 -1.98 -3.68
C GLU A 54 8.78 -1.97 -3.42
N ALA A 55 8.04 -1.59 -4.46
CA ALA A 55 6.61 -1.64 -4.49
C ALA A 55 6.19 -3.05 -4.06
N PHE A 56 5.78 -3.18 -2.80
CA PHE A 56 4.85 -4.21 -2.37
C PHE A 56 3.50 -3.86 -3.03
N ALA A 57 3.47 -3.93 -4.36
CA ALA A 57 2.25 -4.07 -5.10
C ALA A 57 1.74 -5.46 -4.70
N GLN A 58 0.82 -5.48 -3.76
CA GLN A 58 0.02 -6.66 -3.45
C GLN A 58 -1.16 -6.68 -4.41
N PRO A 59 -1.13 -7.44 -5.52
CA PRO A 59 -2.23 -8.30 -5.81
C PRO A 59 -2.03 -9.55 -4.96
N GLU A 60 -2.71 -9.65 -3.81
CA GLU A 60 -2.68 -10.87 -2.98
C GLU A 60 -3.11 -12.13 -3.79
N ALA A 61 -3.75 -11.93 -4.95
CA ALA A 61 -4.21 -12.97 -5.86
C ALA A 61 -3.19 -13.38 -6.98
N ILE A 62 -2.06 -12.70 -7.15
CA ILE A 62 -1.08 -13.03 -8.22
C ILE A 62 0.35 -13.07 -7.66
N ARG A 63 0.63 -13.93 -6.68
CA ARG A 63 2.00 -14.09 -6.17
C ARG A 63 2.81 -15.14 -6.92
N CYS A 64 2.20 -16.27 -7.26
CA CYS A 64 2.88 -17.34 -8.00
C CYS A 64 2.04 -17.69 -9.23
N LEU A 65 2.30 -17.05 -10.37
CA LEU A 65 1.65 -17.42 -11.63
C LEU A 65 2.25 -18.73 -12.15
N ALA A 66 1.41 -19.67 -12.56
CA ALA A 66 1.87 -20.92 -13.15
C ALA A 66 2.40 -20.66 -14.57
N PRO A 67 3.54 -21.27 -14.96
CA PRO A 67 4.04 -21.17 -16.32
C PRO A 67 3.13 -21.90 -17.31
N GLU A 68 3.08 -21.41 -18.55
CA GLU A 68 2.33 -22.04 -19.63
C GLU A 68 3.04 -23.31 -20.14
N VAL A 69 2.28 -24.39 -20.29
CA VAL A 69 2.83 -25.68 -20.72
C VAL A 69 3.05 -25.67 -22.23
N PRO A 70 4.26 -26.00 -22.73
CA PRO A 70 4.51 -26.10 -24.17
C PRO A 70 3.67 -27.19 -24.84
N ILE A 71 3.31 -26.99 -26.10
CA ILE A 71 2.49 -27.93 -26.89
C ILE A 71 3.37 -29.10 -27.35
N ALA A 72 2.98 -30.33 -27.00
CA ALA A 72 3.67 -31.55 -27.43
C ALA A 72 2.97 -32.30 -28.58
N ASP A 73 1.71 -31.98 -28.86
CA ASP A 73 0.88 -32.71 -29.83
C ASP A 73 1.11 -32.22 -31.27
N LEU A 74 2.34 -32.41 -31.76
CA LEU A 74 2.76 -32.06 -33.12
C LEU A 74 3.04 -33.32 -33.95
N PRO A 75 2.88 -33.27 -35.29
CA PRO A 75 3.25 -34.40 -36.15
C PRO A 75 4.75 -34.74 -36.04
N ASP A 76 5.11 -36.03 -36.15
CA ASP A 76 6.50 -36.51 -36.02
C ASP A 76 7.49 -35.76 -36.94
N ALA A 77 7.06 -35.43 -38.15
CA ALA A 77 7.88 -34.67 -39.09
C ALA A 77 8.23 -33.26 -38.57
N VAL A 78 7.32 -32.62 -37.83
CA VAL A 78 7.52 -31.32 -37.19
C VAL A 78 8.41 -31.47 -35.96
N LEU A 79 8.14 -32.49 -35.12
CA LEU A 79 8.96 -32.80 -33.94
C LEU A 79 10.42 -33.07 -34.31
N ALA A 80 10.66 -33.84 -35.38
CA ALA A 80 12.00 -34.14 -35.86
C ALA A 80 12.70 -32.90 -36.45
N LYS A 81 11.96 -32.06 -37.17
CA LYS A 81 12.50 -30.86 -37.82
C LYS A 81 12.90 -29.78 -36.80
N TYR A 82 12.10 -29.59 -35.76
CA TYR A 82 12.26 -28.51 -34.76
C TYR A 82 12.64 -29.06 -33.38
N ARG A 83 13.34 -30.19 -33.33
CA ARG A 83 13.65 -30.88 -32.07
C ARG A 83 14.41 -29.98 -31.09
N ALA A 84 15.36 -29.19 -31.58
CA ALA A 84 16.19 -28.35 -30.72
C ALA A 84 15.38 -27.22 -30.10
N GLU A 85 14.52 -26.58 -30.89
CA GLU A 85 13.64 -25.50 -30.46
C GLU A 85 12.61 -26.01 -29.44
N ILE A 86 11.97 -27.15 -29.73
CA ILE A 86 11.00 -27.76 -28.82
C ILE A 86 11.68 -28.14 -27.50
N VAL A 87 12.87 -28.75 -27.54
CA VAL A 87 13.64 -29.04 -26.31
C VAL A 87 13.92 -27.77 -25.51
N ALA A 88 14.34 -26.69 -26.17
CA ALA A 88 14.61 -25.42 -25.50
C ALA A 88 13.35 -24.81 -24.86
N GLU A 89 12.18 -24.93 -25.49
CA GLU A 89 10.90 -24.48 -24.90
C GLU A 89 10.55 -25.27 -23.64
N PHE A 90 10.73 -26.59 -23.65
CA PHE A 90 10.51 -27.42 -22.46
C PHE A 90 11.52 -27.12 -21.35
N GLU A 91 12.79 -26.91 -21.68
CA GLU A 91 13.80 -26.51 -20.70
C GLU A 91 13.45 -25.15 -20.05
N ALA A 92 13.01 -24.19 -20.85
CA ALA A 92 12.52 -22.91 -20.35
C ALA A 92 11.29 -23.06 -19.45
N TYR A 93 10.33 -23.92 -19.82
CA TYR A 93 9.19 -24.25 -18.98
C TYR A 93 9.61 -24.85 -17.64
N PHE A 94 10.53 -25.82 -17.62
CA PHE A 94 10.95 -26.45 -16.37
C PHE A 94 11.76 -25.51 -15.47
N ALA A 95 12.53 -24.59 -16.05
CA ALA A 95 13.15 -23.51 -15.29
C ALA A 95 12.08 -22.62 -14.62
N ALA A 96 11.09 -22.16 -15.38
CA ALA A 96 9.99 -21.35 -14.85
C ALA A 96 9.12 -22.11 -13.84
N LEU A 97 8.95 -23.42 -14.01
CA LEU A 97 8.23 -24.28 -13.06
C LEU A 97 8.97 -24.37 -11.72
N SER A 98 10.30 -24.46 -11.77
CA SER A 98 11.13 -24.47 -10.56
C SER A 98 10.97 -23.18 -9.76
N ASP A 99 10.99 -22.03 -10.45
CA ASP A 99 10.73 -20.72 -9.84
C ASP A 99 9.31 -20.63 -9.26
N HIS A 100 8.31 -21.16 -9.97
CA HIS A 100 6.93 -21.21 -9.51
C HIS A 100 6.77 -22.02 -8.22
N VAL A 101 7.40 -23.20 -8.13
CA VAL A 101 7.36 -24.03 -6.92
C VAL A 101 8.07 -23.35 -5.75
N ALA A 102 9.23 -22.73 -5.98
CA ALA A 102 9.93 -21.97 -4.95
C ALA A 102 9.10 -20.80 -4.41
N CYS A 103 8.35 -20.14 -5.29
CA CYS A 103 7.38 -19.12 -4.89
C CYS A 103 6.29 -19.73 -3.99
N LEU A 104 5.67 -20.84 -4.40
CA LEU A 104 4.61 -21.49 -3.61
C LEU A 104 5.11 -21.95 -2.23
N ASP A 105 6.34 -22.44 -2.14
CA ASP A 105 6.94 -22.82 -0.85
C ASP A 105 7.15 -21.61 0.06
N THR A 106 7.53 -20.46 -0.52
CA THR A 106 7.63 -19.19 0.22
C THR A 106 6.25 -18.77 0.75
N GLU A 107 5.22 -18.82 -0.09
CA GLU A 107 3.84 -18.49 0.32
C GLU A 107 3.33 -19.41 1.42
N ARG A 108 3.60 -20.71 1.30
CA ARG A 108 3.26 -21.70 2.32
C ARG A 108 3.95 -21.40 3.64
N SER A 109 5.25 -21.05 3.60
CA SER A 109 6.01 -20.73 4.81
C SER A 109 5.44 -19.49 5.52
N ARG A 110 5.06 -18.46 4.73
CA ARG A 110 4.40 -17.25 5.26
C ARG A 110 3.07 -17.62 5.92
N ALA A 111 2.18 -18.32 5.21
CA ALA A 111 0.86 -18.67 5.74
C ALA A 111 0.95 -19.48 7.04
N LEU A 112 1.92 -20.41 7.13
CA LEU A 112 2.17 -21.16 8.37
C LEU A 112 2.69 -20.28 9.50
N SER A 113 3.51 -19.27 9.20
CA SER A 113 3.97 -18.32 10.21
C SER A 113 2.82 -17.47 10.75
N GLU A 114 1.93 -16.98 9.88
CA GLU A 114 0.74 -16.21 10.27
C GLU A 114 -0.22 -17.06 11.12
N ALA A 115 -0.44 -18.32 10.73
CA ALA A 115 -1.26 -19.26 11.49
C ALA A 115 -0.70 -19.53 12.90
N ARG A 116 0.62 -19.62 13.05
CA ARG A 116 1.27 -19.75 14.37
C ARG A 116 0.98 -18.53 15.25
N VAL A 117 1.18 -17.33 14.72
CA VAL A 117 0.90 -16.08 15.46
C VAL A 117 -0.57 -16.01 15.88
N ALA A 118 -1.50 -16.36 14.98
CA ALA A 118 -2.92 -16.40 15.30
C ALA A 118 -3.24 -17.45 16.38
N THR A 119 -2.59 -18.62 16.34
CA THR A 119 -2.76 -19.69 17.34
C THR A 119 -2.24 -19.25 18.70
N GLU A 120 -1.08 -18.58 18.76
CA GLU A 120 -0.52 -18.04 20.00
C GLU A 120 -1.45 -16.99 20.61
N ALA A 121 -1.95 -16.06 19.80
CA ALA A 121 -2.92 -15.05 20.24
C ALA A 121 -4.21 -15.70 20.77
N TYR A 122 -4.71 -16.72 20.08
CA TYR A 122 -5.90 -17.46 20.52
C TYR A 122 -5.64 -18.21 21.84
N SER A 123 -4.48 -18.85 21.99
CA SER A 123 -4.11 -19.54 23.22
C SER A 123 -4.03 -18.56 24.41
N ALA A 124 -3.44 -17.37 24.20
CA ALA A 124 -3.35 -16.34 25.23
C ALA A 124 -4.74 -15.84 25.63
N PHE A 125 -5.64 -15.66 24.66
CA PHE A 125 -7.03 -15.32 24.93
C PHE A 125 -7.70 -16.36 25.84
N LEU A 126 -7.60 -17.65 25.51
CA LEU A 126 -8.21 -18.72 26.32
C LEU A 126 -7.63 -18.80 27.75
N ASN A 127 -6.32 -18.59 27.89
CA ASN A 127 -5.67 -18.61 29.20
C ASN A 127 -6.07 -17.43 30.08
N ASN A 128 -6.27 -16.25 29.49
CA ASN A 128 -6.66 -15.03 30.21
C ASN A 128 -8.17 -14.97 30.48
N HIS A 129 -8.98 -15.66 29.67
CA HIS A 129 -10.42 -15.74 29.78
C HIS A 129 -10.87 -17.21 29.90
N PRO A 130 -10.53 -17.88 31.02
CA PRO A 130 -10.96 -19.26 31.23
C PRO A 130 -12.49 -19.32 31.22
N ALA A 131 -13.03 -20.32 30.54
CA ALA A 131 -14.47 -20.54 30.52
C ALA A 131 -14.98 -20.65 31.95
N GLN A 132 -16.03 -19.89 32.28
CA GLN A 132 -16.71 -20.02 33.56
C GLN A 132 -17.25 -21.45 33.64
N LYS A 133 -16.65 -22.24 34.53
CA LYS A 133 -17.10 -23.60 34.78
C LYS A 133 -18.32 -23.48 35.68
N ASP A 134 -19.50 -23.34 35.07
CA ASP A 134 -20.75 -23.57 35.78
C ASP A 134 -20.76 -25.04 36.20
N LEU A 135 -20.33 -25.29 37.44
CA LEU A 135 -20.43 -26.60 38.09
C LEU A 135 -21.67 -26.58 39.00
N PRO A 136 -22.52 -27.63 38.96
CA PRO A 136 -23.68 -27.78 39.84
C PRO A 136 -23.32 -27.93 41.32
#